data_AF-A0A2J7REG0-F1
#
_entry.id   AF-A0A2J7REG0-F1
#
_cell.length_a   1.000
_cell.length_b   1.000
_cell.length_c   1.000
_cell.angle_alpha   90.00
_cell.angle_beta   90.00
_cell.angle_gamma   90.00
#
_symmetry.space_group_name_H-M   'P 1'
#
loop_
_entity.id
_entity.type
_entity.pdbx_description
1 polymer ?
#
loop_
_entity_poly.entity_id
_entity_poly.type
_entity_poly.pdbx_seq_one_letter_code
_entity_poly.pdbx_strand_id
1 'polypeptide(L)'
;MAHNSIYMTGSKEYEILYDKLWDELQPVQLKRRNPLSVMRTDTLAVQLEMFCQLVECCSNACLHLRGESRNKVISYMDTLLHAVKKRGSKISGQEIEEINMEIQRFHRLCQLYKIRSEGAYKMYCSKPEVKKCFDTAHRIAYSIEKFSKECDMALKDALENLKKEVKSDVIISDAERKMIVGALSFRLGHWYKCPNGHIYCISEGGGAMQIGQCNECGAAIGGSSHRLLPDNSLASEMDGATHPAWPQ
;
A
#
# COMPACT_ATOMS: atom_id res chain seq x y z
N MET A 1 -6.06 17.74 -8.84
CA MET A 1 -6.50 17.10 -7.58
C MET A 1 -7.32 18.12 -6.82
N ALA A 2 -8.62 17.89 -6.64
CA ALA A 2 -9.45 18.78 -5.83
C ALA A 2 -9.08 18.58 -4.35
N HIS A 3 -8.55 19.63 -3.72
CA HIS A 3 -8.13 19.65 -2.32
C HIS A 3 -9.37 19.72 -1.41
N ASN A 4 -9.95 18.57 -1.07
CA ASN A 4 -11.07 18.50 -0.12
C ASN A 4 -10.55 18.26 1.31
N SER A 5 -9.88 19.28 1.85
CA SER A 5 -9.18 19.26 3.15
C SER A 5 -10.10 19.23 4.38
N ILE A 6 -11.40 19.45 4.22
CA ILE A 6 -12.34 19.61 5.35
C ILE A 6 -12.30 18.42 6.32
N TYR A 7 -12.10 17.20 5.82
CA TYR A 7 -12.05 15.99 6.65
C TYR A 7 -10.70 15.76 7.32
N MET A 8 -9.62 16.35 6.79
CA MET A 8 -8.23 16.20 7.29
C MET A 8 -7.84 17.28 8.31
N THR A 9 -8.79 18.15 8.71
CA THR A 9 -8.61 19.13 9.79
C THR A 9 -8.06 18.44 11.05
N GLY A 10 -6.80 18.76 11.40
CA GLY A 10 -6.07 18.21 12.55
C GLY A 10 -4.92 17.25 12.22
N SER A 11 -4.74 16.85 10.96
CA SER A 11 -3.55 16.12 10.51
C SER A 11 -2.39 17.10 10.31
N LYS A 12 -1.25 16.85 10.94
CA LYS A 12 -0.04 17.66 10.72
C LYS A 12 0.73 17.21 9.50
N GLU A 13 0.65 15.92 9.17
CA GLU A 13 1.47 15.33 8.12
C GLU A 13 0.80 15.31 6.74
N TYR A 14 -0.53 15.47 6.68
CA TYR A 14 -1.27 15.63 5.44
C TYR A 14 -0.77 16.83 4.63
N GLU A 15 -0.80 18.03 5.24
CA GLU A 15 -0.43 19.28 4.54
C GLU A 15 1.04 19.24 4.11
N ILE A 16 1.93 18.80 5.01
CA ILE A 16 3.37 18.73 4.73
C ILE A 16 3.68 17.79 3.56
N LEU A 17 3.09 16.58 3.54
CA LEU A 17 3.35 15.62 2.47
C LEU A 17 2.64 16.04 1.16
N TYR A 18 1.46 16.65 1.25
CA TYR A 18 0.76 17.21 0.10
C TYR A 18 1.60 18.27 -0.60
N ASP A 19 2.07 19.28 0.14
CA ASP A 19 2.87 20.38 -0.40
C ASP A 19 4.18 19.86 -1.02
N LYS A 20 4.86 18.94 -0.32
CA LYS A 20 6.07 18.28 -0.85
C LYS A 20 5.79 17.59 -2.20
N LEU A 21 4.75 16.76 -2.26
CA LEU A 21 4.42 16.02 -3.49
C LEU A 21 3.99 16.98 -4.60
N TRP A 22 3.27 18.05 -4.27
CA TRP A 22 2.83 19.07 -5.21
C TRP A 22 4.01 19.80 -5.85
N ASP A 23 4.94 20.29 -5.02
CA ASP A 23 6.12 21.01 -5.49
C ASP A 23 7.04 20.13 -6.35
N GLU A 24 7.28 18.88 -5.92
CA GLU A 24 8.13 17.95 -6.66
C GLU A 24 7.52 17.49 -8.00
N LEU A 25 6.19 17.40 -8.10
CA LEU A 25 5.49 17.00 -9.32
C LEU A 25 5.19 18.17 -10.27
N GLN A 26 5.34 19.42 -9.83
CA GLN A 26 5.05 20.62 -10.63
C GLN A 26 5.74 20.63 -12.01
N PRO A 27 7.03 20.25 -12.17
CA PRO A 27 7.68 20.24 -13.48
C PRO A 27 7.06 19.26 -14.48
N VAL A 28 6.59 18.11 -13.98
CA VAL A 28 5.89 17.08 -14.77
C VAL A 28 4.52 17.58 -15.21
N GLN A 29 3.78 18.22 -14.30
CA GLN A 29 2.46 18.78 -14.58
C GLN A 29 2.50 19.90 -15.62
N LEU A 30 3.56 20.71 -15.64
CA LEU A 30 3.74 21.83 -16.56
C LEU A 30 4.31 21.43 -17.94
N LYS A 31 4.44 20.13 -18.24
CA LYS A 31 5.01 19.57 -19.50
C LYS A 31 6.38 20.16 -19.88
N ARG A 32 7.14 20.70 -18.91
CA ARG A 32 8.53 21.11 -19.13
C ARG A 32 9.37 19.83 -19.32
N ARG A 33 10.49 19.89 -20.07
CA ARG A 33 11.42 18.74 -20.22
C ARG A 33 11.63 18.11 -18.85
N ASN A 34 11.24 16.83 -18.69
CA ASN A 34 11.15 16.18 -17.39
C ASN A 34 12.54 16.20 -16.71
N PRO A 35 12.76 17.00 -15.65
CA PRO A 35 14.05 17.06 -14.97
C PRO A 35 14.23 15.88 -14.00
N LEU A 36 13.18 15.07 -13.79
CA LEU A 36 13.19 13.95 -12.86
C LEU A 36 13.72 12.69 -13.55
N SER A 37 14.59 11.96 -12.87
CA SER A 37 14.97 10.61 -13.30
C SER A 37 13.77 9.66 -13.21
N VAL A 38 13.83 8.56 -13.95
CA VAL A 38 12.82 7.48 -13.89
C VAL A 38 12.65 7.00 -12.44
N MET A 39 13.76 6.73 -11.74
CA MET A 39 13.77 6.28 -10.34
C MET A 39 13.08 7.26 -9.38
N ARG A 40 13.27 8.58 -9.57
CA ARG A 40 12.62 9.60 -8.74
C ARG A 40 11.14 9.74 -9.08
N THR A 41 10.78 9.63 -10.35
CA THR A 41 9.38 9.63 -10.81
C THR A 41 8.62 8.43 -10.22
N ASP A 42 9.25 7.26 -10.20
CA ASP A 42 8.68 6.05 -9.61
C ASP A 42 8.48 6.23 -8.12
N THR A 43 9.50 6.69 -7.39
CA THR A 43 9.39 6.95 -5.95
C THR A 43 8.22 7.89 -5.61
N LEU A 44 8.08 8.98 -6.36
CA LEU A 44 6.98 9.93 -6.19
C LEU A 44 5.62 9.31 -6.52
N ALA A 45 5.54 8.45 -7.54
CA ALA A 45 4.31 7.72 -7.84
C ALA A 45 3.92 6.77 -6.69
N VAL A 46 4.89 6.10 -6.05
CA VAL A 46 4.64 5.26 -4.85
C VAL A 46 4.06 6.11 -3.73
N GLN A 47 4.74 7.20 -3.42
CA GLN A 47 4.38 8.07 -2.31
C GLN A 47 3.01 8.70 -2.54
N LEU A 48 2.71 9.08 -3.78
CA LEU A 48 1.41 9.64 -4.17
C LEU A 48 0.29 8.61 -4.01
N GLU A 49 0.48 7.39 -4.49
CA GLU A 49 -0.54 6.33 -4.36
C GLU A 49 -0.78 5.99 -2.89
N MET A 50 0.27 5.84 -2.09
CA MET A 50 0.17 5.63 -0.64
C MET A 50 -0.57 6.77 0.05
N PHE A 51 -0.21 8.01 -0.28
CA PHE A 51 -0.87 9.21 0.24
C PHE A 51 -2.37 9.19 -0.09
N CYS A 52 -2.72 8.95 -1.36
CA CYS A 52 -4.11 8.90 -1.80
C CYS A 52 -4.92 7.83 -1.06
N GLN A 53 -4.38 6.61 -0.92
CA GLN A 53 -5.07 5.54 -0.21
C GLN A 53 -5.30 5.84 1.27
N LEU A 54 -4.27 6.35 1.97
CA LEU A 54 -4.37 6.73 3.38
C LEU A 54 -5.41 7.83 3.59
N VAL A 55 -5.38 8.87 2.74
CA VAL A 55 -6.30 10.01 2.82
C VAL A 55 -7.72 9.61 2.45
N GLU A 56 -7.92 8.79 1.41
CA GLU A 56 -9.22 8.27 0.99
C GLU A 56 -9.84 7.43 2.11
N CYS A 57 -9.08 6.49 2.67
CA CYS A 57 -9.49 5.65 3.79
C CYS A 57 -9.87 6.50 5.02
N CYS A 58 -8.99 7.42 5.42
CA CYS A 58 -9.21 8.29 6.57
C CYS A 58 -10.43 9.21 6.37
N SER A 59 -10.59 9.79 5.18
CA SER A 59 -11.72 10.66 4.85
C SER A 59 -13.04 9.90 4.96
N ASN A 60 -13.11 8.72 4.34
CA ASN A 60 -14.27 7.83 4.40
C ASN A 60 -14.58 7.39 5.83
N ALA A 61 -13.57 7.11 6.64
CA ALA A 61 -13.76 6.80 8.06
C ALA A 61 -14.29 8.01 8.83
N CYS A 62 -13.64 9.17 8.69
CA CYS A 62 -13.96 10.40 9.42
C CYS A 62 -15.39 10.91 9.23
N LEU A 63 -16.05 10.59 8.10
CA LEU A 63 -17.49 10.85 7.91
C LEU A 63 -18.33 10.29 9.06
N HIS A 64 -17.97 9.11 9.55
CA HIS A 64 -18.70 8.35 10.56
C HIS A 64 -18.11 8.46 11.98
N LEU A 65 -16.90 9.00 12.13
CA LEU A 65 -16.22 9.11 13.42
C LEU A 65 -16.43 10.47 14.08
N ARG A 66 -16.47 10.48 15.42
CA ARG A 66 -16.55 11.69 16.25
C ARG A 66 -15.63 11.56 17.46
N GLY A 67 -15.19 12.70 18.01
CA GLY A 67 -14.41 12.75 19.25
C GLY A 67 -13.11 11.95 19.20
N GLU A 68 -12.84 11.19 20.27
CA GLU A 68 -11.60 10.43 20.46
C GLU A 68 -11.31 9.43 19.33
N SER A 69 -12.33 8.74 18.81
CA SER A 69 -12.16 7.78 17.72
C SER A 69 -11.64 8.44 16.44
N ARG A 70 -12.09 9.66 16.14
CA ARG A 70 -11.57 10.44 15.00
C ARG A 70 -10.11 10.81 15.21
N ASN A 71 -9.76 11.29 16.41
CA ASN A 71 -8.39 11.69 16.73
C ASN A 71 -7.40 10.51 16.63
N LYS A 72 -7.81 9.32 17.07
CA LYS A 72 -6.98 8.11 16.98
C LYS A 72 -6.71 7.69 15.53
N VAL A 73 -7.72 7.75 14.67
CA VAL A 73 -7.57 7.45 13.24
C VAL A 73 -6.66 8.47 12.55
N ILE A 74 -6.84 9.76 12.81
CA ILE A 74 -5.97 10.82 12.26
C ILE A 74 -4.52 10.63 12.74
N SER A 75 -4.30 10.38 14.03
CA SER A 75 -2.96 10.18 14.58
C SER A 75 -2.24 8.96 13.99
N TYR A 76 -2.98 7.88 13.71
CA TYR A 76 -2.40 6.70 13.08
C TYR A 76 -2.03 6.98 11.63
N MET A 77 -2.94 7.65 10.89
CA MET A 77 -2.67 8.11 9.52
C MET A 77 -1.41 8.99 9.48
N ASP A 78 -1.29 9.97 10.38
CA ASP A 78 -0.11 10.86 10.47
C ASP A 78 1.19 10.08 10.64
N THR A 79 1.16 9.01 11.45
CA THR A 79 2.33 8.15 11.65
C THR A 79 2.74 7.46 10.35
N LEU A 80 1.78 6.96 9.57
CA LEU A 80 2.04 6.35 8.26
C LEU A 80 2.48 7.38 7.21
N LEU A 81 1.84 8.55 7.16
CA LEU A 81 2.23 9.64 6.25
C LEU A 81 3.65 10.12 6.53
N HIS A 82 4.03 10.24 7.81
CA HIS A 82 5.41 10.55 8.18
C HIS A 82 6.40 9.46 7.72
N ALA A 83 6.02 8.18 7.85
CA ALA A 83 6.83 7.08 7.36
C ALA A 83 6.98 7.15 5.83
N VAL A 84 5.89 7.40 5.08
CA VAL A 84 5.91 7.57 3.60
C VAL A 84 6.80 8.75 3.21
N LYS A 85 6.66 9.90 3.89
CA LYS A 85 7.44 11.12 3.66
C LYS A 85 8.95 10.91 3.82
N LYS A 86 9.34 10.10 4.83
CA LYS A 86 10.74 9.80 5.14
C LYS A 86 11.41 8.83 4.17
N ARG A 87 10.67 8.14 3.30
CA ARG A 87 11.27 7.24 2.31
C ARG A 87 12.07 8.04 1.29
N GLY A 88 13.32 7.59 1.07
CA GLY A 88 14.30 8.22 0.19
C GLY A 88 14.02 7.97 -1.29
N SER A 89 15.06 8.12 -2.12
CA SER A 89 14.97 8.08 -3.59
C SER A 89 14.70 6.72 -4.23
N LYS A 90 14.56 5.65 -3.43
CA LYS A 90 14.23 4.30 -3.90
C LYS A 90 13.43 3.58 -2.82
N ILE A 91 12.38 2.89 -3.23
CA ILE A 91 11.56 2.01 -2.39
C ILE A 91 11.59 0.63 -3.04
N SER A 92 12.02 -0.38 -2.29
CA SER A 92 12.07 -1.77 -2.76
C SER A 92 10.69 -2.41 -2.84
N GLY A 93 10.56 -3.50 -3.60
CA GLY A 93 9.32 -4.28 -3.67
C GLY A 93 8.86 -4.79 -2.30
N GLN A 94 9.81 -5.30 -1.48
CA GLN A 94 9.52 -5.73 -0.12
C GLN A 94 9.01 -4.58 0.75
N GLU A 95 9.62 -3.39 0.66
CA GLU A 95 9.12 -2.22 1.38
C GLU A 95 7.71 -1.83 0.93
N ILE A 96 7.41 -1.90 -0.37
CA ILE A 96 6.06 -1.67 -0.88
C ILE A 96 5.07 -2.68 -0.28
N GLU A 97 5.41 -3.97 -0.22
CA GLU A 97 4.57 -5.00 0.38
C GLU A 97 4.33 -4.74 1.88
N GLU A 98 5.38 -4.42 2.63
CA GLU A 98 5.28 -4.11 4.06
C GLU A 98 4.41 -2.88 4.31
N ILE A 99 4.54 -1.83 3.49
CA ILE A 99 3.67 -0.65 3.59
C ILE A 99 2.24 -1.00 3.21
N ASN A 100 2.01 -1.81 2.18
CA ASN A 100 0.66 -2.24 1.82
C ASN A 100 -0.02 -2.96 3.01
N MET A 101 0.74 -3.77 3.75
CA MET A 101 0.24 -4.42 4.96
C MET A 101 -0.04 -3.41 6.08
N GLU A 102 0.80 -2.40 6.30
CA GLU A 102 0.49 -1.34 7.28
C GLU A 102 -0.72 -0.47 6.86
N ILE A 103 -0.92 -0.26 5.57
CA ILE A 103 -2.15 0.35 5.04
C ILE A 103 -3.34 -0.58 5.33
N GLN A 104 -3.19 -1.91 5.21
CA GLN A 104 -4.26 -2.83 5.60
C GLN A 104 -4.58 -2.76 7.08
N ARG A 105 -3.56 -2.71 7.93
CA ARG A 105 -3.73 -2.49 9.37
C ARG A 105 -4.54 -1.20 9.61
N PHE A 106 -4.24 -0.13 8.89
CA PHE A 106 -4.98 1.13 8.99
C PHE A 106 -6.45 1.02 8.53
N HIS A 107 -6.74 0.28 7.44
CA HIS A 107 -8.12 0.00 7.04
C HIS A 107 -8.90 -0.76 8.12
N ARG A 108 -8.29 -1.80 8.70
CA ARG A 108 -8.90 -2.56 9.82
C ARG A 108 -9.11 -1.69 11.05
N LEU A 109 -8.17 -0.80 11.36
CA LEU A 109 -8.30 0.18 12.43
C LEU A 109 -9.48 1.12 12.20
N CYS A 110 -9.66 1.60 10.98
CA CYS A 110 -10.83 2.41 10.60
C CYS A 110 -12.14 1.64 10.79
N GLN A 111 -12.19 0.37 10.39
CA GLN A 111 -13.35 -0.51 10.60
C GLN A 111 -13.66 -0.71 12.10
N LEU A 112 -12.64 -0.94 12.94
CA LEU A 112 -12.79 -1.03 14.39
C LEU A 112 -13.44 0.22 14.98
N TYR A 113 -12.94 1.40 14.60
CA TYR A 113 -13.46 2.66 15.14
C TYR A 113 -14.80 3.07 14.55
N LYS A 114 -15.14 2.66 13.32
CA LYS A 114 -16.49 2.78 12.76
C LYS A 114 -17.48 2.01 13.66
N ILE A 115 -17.21 0.73 13.95
CA ILE A 115 -18.05 -0.07 14.86
C ILE A 115 -18.14 0.60 16.24
N ARG A 116 -17.00 1.00 16.82
CA ARG A 116 -16.92 1.65 18.15
C ARG A 116 -17.77 2.93 18.27
N SER A 117 -17.98 3.62 17.16
CA SER A 117 -18.69 4.90 17.08
C SER A 117 -20.20 4.73 16.93
N GLU A 118 -20.68 3.54 16.57
CA GLU A 118 -22.12 3.27 16.43
C GLU A 118 -22.86 3.30 17.77
N GLY A 119 -24.15 3.66 17.71
CA GLY A 119 -25.04 3.60 18.86
C GLY A 119 -25.16 2.19 19.42
N ALA A 120 -25.22 1.18 18.54
CA ALA A 120 -25.32 -0.23 18.92
C ALA A 120 -24.14 -0.68 19.79
N TYR A 121 -22.91 -0.28 19.44
CA TYR A 121 -21.75 -0.56 20.29
C TYR A 121 -21.90 0.03 21.70
N LYS A 122 -22.35 1.29 21.81
CA LYS A 122 -22.54 1.96 23.12
C LYS A 122 -23.59 1.25 23.98
N MET A 123 -24.59 0.61 23.37
CA MET A 123 -25.60 -0.16 24.09
C MET A 123 -25.06 -1.48 24.64
N TYR A 124 -24.06 -2.07 23.99
CA TYR A 124 -23.56 -3.41 24.32
C TYR A 124 -22.13 -3.42 24.88
N CYS A 125 -21.43 -2.29 24.95
CA CYS A 125 -20.01 -2.22 25.33
C CYS A 125 -19.67 -2.74 26.73
N SER A 126 -20.65 -2.80 27.63
CA SER A 126 -20.47 -3.33 28.98
C SER A 126 -20.51 -4.86 29.04
N LYS A 127 -20.94 -5.53 27.96
CA LYS A 127 -20.96 -7.00 27.90
C LYS A 127 -19.55 -7.57 27.84
N PRO A 128 -19.22 -8.62 28.63
CA PRO A 128 -17.90 -9.24 28.62
C PRO A 128 -17.43 -9.70 27.22
N GLU A 129 -18.34 -10.22 26.41
CA GLU A 129 -18.09 -10.74 25.07
C GLU A 129 -17.67 -9.61 24.12
N VAL A 130 -18.40 -8.49 24.14
CA VAL A 130 -18.09 -7.29 23.34
C VAL A 130 -16.73 -6.71 23.75
N LYS A 131 -16.47 -6.62 25.05
CA LYS A 131 -15.19 -6.13 25.56
C LYS A 131 -14.03 -7.02 25.11
N LYS A 132 -14.18 -8.35 25.22
CA LYS A 132 -13.18 -9.32 24.77
C LYS A 132 -12.90 -9.21 23.26
N CYS A 133 -13.93 -9.11 22.43
CA CYS A 133 -13.77 -8.94 20.98
C CYS A 133 -13.07 -7.62 20.65
N PHE A 134 -13.48 -6.51 21.28
CA PHE A 134 -12.85 -5.21 21.09
C PHE A 134 -11.38 -5.21 21.52
N ASP A 135 -11.07 -5.73 22.71
CA ASP A 135 -9.71 -5.78 23.25
C ASP A 135 -8.80 -6.66 22.36
N THR A 136 -9.33 -7.75 21.80
CA THR A 136 -8.60 -8.60 20.86
C THR A 136 -8.27 -7.85 19.56
N ALA A 137 -9.27 -7.19 18.95
CA ALA A 137 -9.07 -6.41 17.74
C ALA A 137 -8.10 -5.24 17.99
N HIS A 138 -8.27 -4.52 19.09
CA HIS A 138 -7.42 -3.40 19.48
C HIS A 138 -5.97 -3.84 19.70
N ARG A 139 -5.74 -4.98 20.38
CA ARG A 139 -4.39 -5.52 20.61
C ARG A 139 -3.66 -5.83 19.30
N ILE A 140 -4.35 -6.42 18.32
CA ILE A 140 -3.73 -6.76 17.03
C ILE A 140 -3.47 -5.49 16.22
N ALA A 141 -4.44 -4.57 16.18
CA ALA A 141 -4.35 -3.32 15.40
C ALA A 141 -3.27 -2.34 15.91
N TYR A 142 -2.98 -2.36 17.22
CA TYR A 142 -1.96 -1.50 17.86
C TYR A 142 -0.66 -2.24 18.18
N SER A 143 -0.48 -3.47 17.69
CA SER A 143 0.81 -4.17 17.86
C SER A 143 1.92 -3.42 17.13
N ILE A 144 3.09 -3.32 17.77
CA ILE A 144 4.31 -2.77 17.16
C ILE A 144 5.03 -3.77 16.25
N GLU A 145 4.62 -5.04 16.28
CA GLU A 145 5.20 -6.09 15.45
C GLU A 145 4.83 -5.90 13.97
N LYS A 146 5.56 -6.56 13.08
CA LYS A 146 5.27 -6.58 11.64
C LYS A 146 3.84 -7.08 11.40
N PHE A 147 3.04 -6.34 10.65
CA PHE A 147 1.71 -6.81 10.26
C PHE A 147 1.80 -7.84 9.14
N SER A 148 1.47 -9.09 9.44
CA SER A 148 1.44 -10.19 8.47
C SER A 148 0.02 -10.47 7.97
N LYS A 149 -0.10 -11.34 6.96
CA LYS A 149 -1.42 -11.80 6.47
C LYS A 149 -2.19 -12.55 7.57
N GLU A 150 -1.48 -13.28 8.41
CA GLU A 150 -2.05 -13.98 9.56
C GLU A 150 -2.59 -12.98 10.60
N CYS A 151 -1.86 -11.88 10.84
CA CYS A 151 -2.37 -10.78 11.67
C CYS A 151 -3.63 -10.15 11.07
N ASP A 152 -3.67 -9.93 9.75
CA ASP A 152 -4.85 -9.40 9.07
C ASP A 152 -6.05 -10.32 9.19
N MET A 153 -5.87 -11.62 8.97
CA MET A 153 -6.93 -12.62 9.13
C MET A 153 -7.45 -12.63 10.57
N ALA A 154 -6.55 -12.67 11.57
CA ALA A 154 -6.95 -12.67 12.97
C ALA A 154 -7.69 -11.38 13.37
N LEU A 155 -7.26 -10.22 12.85
CA LEU A 155 -7.94 -8.95 13.09
C LEU A 155 -9.30 -8.91 12.39
N LYS A 156 -9.41 -9.40 11.16
CA LYS A 156 -10.66 -9.52 10.41
C LYS A 156 -11.66 -10.39 11.18
N ASP A 157 -11.23 -11.54 11.68
CA ASP A 157 -12.08 -12.43 12.49
C ASP A 157 -12.53 -11.76 13.79
N ALA A 158 -11.64 -11.03 14.47
CA ALA A 158 -11.98 -10.28 15.67
C ALA A 158 -13.02 -9.18 15.38
N LEU A 159 -12.92 -8.49 14.24
CA LEU A 159 -13.89 -7.49 13.80
C LEU A 159 -15.24 -8.10 13.45
N GLU A 160 -15.26 -9.24 12.75
CA GLU A 160 -16.50 -9.95 12.42
C GLU A 160 -17.21 -10.47 13.68
N ASN A 161 -16.46 -10.98 14.66
CA ASN A 161 -17.03 -11.37 15.94
C ASN A 161 -17.59 -10.15 16.69
N LEU A 162 -16.85 -9.05 16.76
CA LEU A 162 -17.32 -7.81 17.38
C LEU A 162 -18.61 -7.32 16.70
N LYS A 163 -18.63 -7.29 15.37
CA LYS A 163 -19.78 -6.90 14.56
C LYS A 163 -21.02 -7.73 14.89
N LYS A 164 -20.87 -9.06 15.01
CA LYS A 164 -21.97 -9.97 15.41
C LYS A 164 -22.49 -9.65 16.80
N GLU A 165 -21.60 -9.47 17.78
CA GLU A 165 -21.98 -9.20 19.18
C GLU A 165 -22.74 -7.88 19.34
N VAL A 166 -22.37 -6.85 18.56
CA VAL A 166 -23.05 -5.54 18.60
C VAL A 166 -24.13 -5.37 17.55
N LYS A 167 -24.39 -6.39 16.71
CA LYS A 167 -25.33 -6.34 15.58
C LYS A 167 -25.08 -5.12 14.66
N SER A 168 -23.81 -4.88 14.34
CA SER A 168 -23.39 -3.75 13.52
C SER A 168 -23.56 -4.04 12.03
N ASP A 169 -23.90 -3.02 11.26
CA ASP A 169 -24.01 -3.07 9.79
C ASP A 169 -22.70 -2.67 9.08
N VAL A 170 -21.63 -2.36 9.83
CA VAL A 170 -20.33 -2.02 9.23
C VAL A 170 -19.87 -3.15 8.31
N ILE A 171 -19.50 -2.76 7.09
CA ILE A 171 -18.94 -3.67 6.10
C ILE A 171 -17.48 -3.95 6.48
N ILE A 172 -17.16 -5.21 6.78
CA ILE A 172 -15.79 -5.70 6.95
C ILE A 172 -15.38 -6.33 5.63
N SER A 173 -14.78 -5.53 4.76
CA SER A 173 -14.40 -5.98 3.42
C SER A 173 -12.99 -5.52 3.08
N ASP A 174 -12.40 -6.26 2.15
CA ASP A 174 -11.11 -5.95 1.55
C ASP A 174 -11.30 -5.06 0.31
N ALA A 175 -12.55 -4.74 -0.07
CA ALA A 175 -12.88 -3.98 -1.29
C ALA A 175 -12.38 -2.52 -1.26
N GLU A 176 -12.13 -1.96 -0.08
CA GLU A 176 -11.57 -0.61 0.05
C GLU A 176 -10.05 -0.59 -0.25
N ARG A 177 -9.41 -1.76 -0.44
CA ARG A 177 -7.97 -1.90 -0.70
C ARG A 177 -7.66 -1.84 -2.19
N LYS A 178 -6.85 -0.84 -2.58
CA LYS A 178 -6.12 -0.84 -3.84
C LYS A 178 -4.72 -1.39 -3.58
N MET A 179 -4.32 -2.47 -4.25
CA MET A 179 -2.92 -2.88 -4.18
C MET A 179 -2.07 -1.78 -4.83
N ILE A 180 -1.10 -1.21 -4.09
CA ILE A 180 -0.12 -0.24 -4.65
C ILE A 180 0.71 -0.88 -5.80
N VAL A 181 0.66 -2.21 -5.88
CA VAL A 181 1.24 -3.08 -6.91
C VAL A 181 0.97 -2.58 -8.34
N GLY A 182 -0.17 -1.94 -8.60
CA GLY A 182 -0.49 -1.44 -9.94
C GLY A 182 0.43 -0.33 -10.47
N ALA A 183 1.05 0.48 -9.60
CA ALA A 183 1.81 1.64 -10.05
C ALA A 183 3.30 1.33 -10.31
N LEU A 184 3.89 0.31 -9.66
CA LEU A 184 5.36 0.16 -9.54
C LEU A 184 5.93 -1.24 -9.67
N SER A 185 5.10 -2.27 -9.68
CA SER A 185 5.54 -3.68 -9.64
C SER A 185 6.22 -4.19 -10.92
N PHE A 186 6.63 -3.30 -11.82
CA PHE A 186 7.21 -3.69 -13.12
C PHE A 186 8.54 -3.02 -13.42
N ARG A 187 9.11 -2.22 -12.51
CA ARG A 187 10.08 -1.22 -12.97
C ARG A 187 11.54 -1.53 -12.72
N LEU A 188 12.00 -2.00 -11.56
CA LEU A 188 13.45 -2.19 -11.31
C LEU A 188 13.85 -3.67 -11.17
N GLY A 189 14.65 -4.19 -12.10
CA GLY A 189 15.14 -5.55 -12.11
C GLY A 189 14.16 -6.56 -12.74
N HIS A 190 13.11 -6.07 -13.40
CA HIS A 190 12.03 -6.86 -14.01
C HIS A 190 12.09 -6.91 -15.54
N TRP A 191 12.97 -6.09 -16.15
CA TRP A 191 13.16 -6.03 -17.58
C TRP A 191 14.31 -6.92 -18.01
N TYR A 192 14.08 -7.73 -19.03
CA TYR A 192 15.03 -8.69 -19.55
C TYR A 192 15.10 -8.59 -21.07
N LYS A 193 16.17 -9.14 -21.63
CA LYS A 193 16.39 -9.27 -23.07
C LYS A 193 16.44 -10.74 -23.44
N CYS A 194 15.77 -11.08 -24.53
CA CYS A 194 15.98 -12.35 -25.21
C CYS A 194 17.40 -12.40 -25.83
N PRO A 195 17.84 -13.56 -26.37
CA PRO A 195 19.15 -13.69 -27.01
C PRO A 195 19.37 -12.72 -28.18
N ASN A 196 18.29 -12.27 -28.81
CA ASN A 196 18.30 -11.31 -29.93
C ASN A 196 18.15 -9.84 -29.49
N GLY A 197 18.13 -9.55 -28.19
CA GLY A 197 18.09 -8.18 -27.67
C GLY A 197 16.69 -7.56 -27.49
N HIS A 198 15.61 -8.22 -27.92
CA HIS A 198 14.24 -7.75 -27.69
C HIS A 198 13.88 -7.75 -26.20
N ILE A 199 13.22 -6.69 -25.78
CA ILE A 199 12.94 -6.40 -24.37
C ILE A 199 11.61 -7.04 -23.98
N TYR A 200 11.60 -7.73 -22.84
CA TYR A 200 10.40 -8.28 -22.22
C TYR A 200 10.43 -8.07 -20.70
N CYS A 201 9.29 -8.27 -20.05
CA CYS A 201 9.13 -8.05 -18.61
C CYS A 201 8.67 -9.34 -17.91
N ILE A 202 9.21 -9.62 -16.72
CA ILE A 202 8.72 -10.67 -15.82
C ILE A 202 7.99 -10.00 -14.65
N SER A 203 6.66 -10.09 -14.66
CA SER A 203 5.75 -9.38 -13.78
C SER A 203 5.61 -9.99 -12.38
N GLU A 204 5.44 -11.31 -12.27
CA GLU A 204 5.18 -11.98 -10.98
C GLU A 204 6.48 -12.24 -10.21
N GLY A 205 6.69 -11.50 -9.11
CA GLY A 205 7.83 -11.70 -8.20
C GLY A 205 9.21 -11.41 -8.78
N GLY A 206 9.31 -11.00 -10.06
CA GLY A 206 10.57 -10.61 -10.72
C GLY A 206 11.55 -11.75 -11.05
N GLY A 207 11.21 -12.99 -10.67
CA GLY A 207 12.00 -14.18 -10.96
C GLY A 207 11.37 -15.03 -12.06
N ALA A 208 12.21 -15.65 -12.89
CA ALA A 208 11.75 -16.45 -14.00
C ALA A 208 11.16 -17.80 -13.56
N MET A 209 9.84 -17.96 -13.68
CA MET A 209 9.11 -19.16 -13.25
C MET A 209 8.52 -19.97 -14.40
N GLN A 210 8.41 -19.36 -15.58
CA GLN A 210 7.88 -20.00 -16.78
C GLN A 210 8.74 -19.62 -17.99
N ILE A 211 8.79 -20.54 -18.96
CA ILE A 211 9.44 -20.32 -20.26
C ILE A 211 8.35 -19.95 -21.26
N GLY A 212 8.53 -18.82 -21.94
CA GLY A 212 7.67 -18.33 -23.02
C GLY A 212 8.45 -18.13 -24.32
N GLN A 213 7.81 -17.48 -25.29
CA GLN A 213 8.43 -17.11 -26.57
C GLN A 213 8.43 -15.59 -26.74
N CYS A 214 9.53 -15.06 -27.29
CA CYS A 214 9.64 -13.66 -27.66
C CYS A 214 8.64 -13.34 -28.77
N ASN A 215 7.82 -12.32 -28.56
CA ASN A 215 6.79 -11.91 -29.52
C ASN A 215 7.36 -11.36 -30.84
N GLU A 216 8.65 -10.99 -30.87
CA GLU A 216 9.30 -10.40 -32.03
C GLU A 216 10.09 -11.44 -32.85
N CYS A 217 10.84 -12.33 -32.19
CA CYS A 217 11.73 -13.27 -32.86
C CYS A 217 11.49 -14.75 -32.56
N GLY A 218 10.51 -15.07 -31.70
CA GLY A 218 10.18 -16.45 -31.33
C GLY A 218 11.20 -17.15 -30.43
N ALA A 219 12.31 -16.50 -30.07
CA ALA A 219 13.31 -17.07 -29.16
C ALA A 219 12.73 -17.35 -27.77
N ALA A 220 13.28 -18.34 -27.06
CA ALA A 220 12.85 -18.66 -25.71
C ALA A 220 13.17 -17.52 -24.74
N ILE A 221 12.19 -17.15 -23.92
CA ILE A 221 12.30 -16.10 -22.89
C ILE A 221 11.83 -16.62 -21.54
N GLY A 222 12.27 -16.00 -20.44
CA GLY A 222 11.91 -16.40 -19.09
C GLY A 222 12.88 -17.44 -18.50
N GLY A 223 12.34 -18.51 -17.89
CA GLY A 223 13.12 -19.46 -17.11
C GLY A 223 12.29 -20.28 -16.12
N SER A 224 12.92 -20.93 -15.15
CA SER A 224 12.24 -21.80 -14.19
C SER A 224 12.88 -21.73 -12.81
N SER A 225 12.09 -21.93 -11.75
CA SER A 225 12.58 -21.92 -10.36
C SER A 225 13.34 -20.63 -10.01
N HIS A 226 12.80 -19.49 -10.46
CA HIS A 226 13.38 -18.15 -10.39
C HIS A 226 14.72 -17.94 -11.10
N ARG A 227 15.21 -18.95 -11.85
CA ARG A 227 16.44 -18.86 -12.63
C ARG A 227 16.12 -18.50 -14.07
N LEU A 228 16.67 -17.37 -14.51
CA LEU A 228 16.58 -16.92 -15.90
C LEU A 228 17.30 -17.91 -16.82
N LEU A 229 16.82 -18.05 -18.05
CA LEU A 229 17.53 -18.78 -19.09
C LEU A 229 18.94 -18.16 -19.30
N PRO A 230 19.98 -18.97 -19.52
CA PRO A 230 21.37 -18.48 -19.58
C PRO A 230 21.67 -17.50 -20.72
N ASP A 231 20.89 -17.58 -21.79
CA ASP A 231 20.99 -16.76 -23.00
C ASP A 231 20.11 -15.49 -22.94
N ASN A 232 19.36 -15.33 -21.85
CA ASN A 232 18.60 -14.14 -21.54
C ASN A 232 19.41 -13.27 -20.58
N SER A 233 19.22 -11.95 -20.63
CA SER A 233 19.99 -11.01 -19.81
C SER A 233 19.12 -9.91 -19.21
N LEU A 234 19.59 -9.26 -18.14
CA LEU A 234 18.91 -8.11 -17.55
C LEU A 234 18.98 -6.90 -18.51
N ALA A 235 17.86 -6.20 -18.66
CA ALA A 235 17.75 -5.00 -19.49
C ALA A 235 17.92 -3.73 -18.63
N SER A 236 19.11 -3.54 -18.06
CA SER A 236 19.45 -2.41 -17.19
C SER A 236 19.18 -1.03 -17.82
N GLU A 237 19.12 -0.93 -19.14
CA GLU A 237 18.77 0.28 -19.88
C GLU A 237 17.32 0.75 -19.66
N MET A 238 16.41 -0.15 -19.26
CA MET A 238 15.01 0.19 -19.06
C MET A 238 14.76 0.89 -17.73
N ASP A 239 15.59 0.60 -16.73
CA ASP A 239 15.27 0.91 -15.34
C ASP A 239 16.47 1.24 -14.44
N GLY A 240 17.69 1.13 -14.98
CA GLY A 240 18.94 1.32 -14.24
C GLY A 240 19.26 0.21 -13.24
N ALA A 241 18.61 -0.96 -13.32
CA ALA A 241 18.86 -2.07 -12.42
C ALA A 241 20.22 -2.70 -12.70
N THR A 242 21.07 -2.79 -11.66
CA THR A 242 22.36 -3.50 -11.75
C THR A 242 22.21 -4.99 -11.44
N HIS A 243 21.08 -5.39 -10.86
CA HIS A 243 20.74 -6.76 -10.50
C HIS A 243 19.24 -7.02 -10.76
N PRO A 244 18.85 -8.27 -11.07
CA PRO A 244 17.46 -8.66 -11.20
C PRO A 244 16.71 -8.49 -9.87
N ALA A 245 15.39 -8.29 -9.96
CA ALA A 245 14.53 -8.11 -8.80
C ALA A 245 14.49 -9.34 -7.89
N TRP A 246 14.77 -10.52 -8.45
CA TRP A 246 14.95 -11.76 -7.70
C TRP A 246 16.41 -12.22 -7.75
N PRO A 247 17.03 -12.61 -6.62
CA PRO A 247 18.39 -13.16 -6.60
C PRO A 247 18.48 -14.45 -7.43
N GLN A 248 19.36 -14.49 -8.43
CA GLN A 248 19.56 -15.65 -9.31
C GLN A 248 20.49 -16.72 -8.73
#